data_AF-A0A7W7ZL74-F1
#
_entry.id   AF-A0A7W7ZL74-F1
#
_cell.length_a   1.000
_cell.length_b   1.000
_cell.length_c   1.000
_cell.angle_alpha   90.00
_cell.angle_beta   90.00
_cell.angle_gamma   90.00
#
_symmetry.space_group_name_H-M   'P 1'
#
loop_
_entity.id
_entity.type
_entity.pdbx_description
1 polymer ?
#
loop_
_entity_poly.entity_id
_entity_poly.type
_entity_poly.pdbx_seq_one_letter_code
_entity_poly.pdbx_strand_id
1 'polypeptide(L)'
;MFWDAFPAVDLALLEAGFHVAFIDVGNTFGAPEPMKHFDVFYATITRQFNLAPKPALEGLSRGGLYAYRWVYVNTDKVGCIYGDAPVCDMKSWPGGKGKGTGSPGDWKQAIEAYHFANEQEMLDFTGNPIDILAPIAAAHIPILHVCGDADRGVPMEENTDIVRKRYMALGGDFALIVKQGCDHHPHGLKDPAPIVNFILAHSAEGRTAKKAASAAPKPGSVLLLPRGKW
;
A
#
# COMPACT_ATOMS: atom_id res chain seq x y z
N MET A 1 10.78 5.06 -3.85
CA MET A 1 9.40 5.44 -3.45
C MET A 1 9.00 6.72 -4.19
N PHE A 2 7.75 7.18 -4.04
CA PHE A 2 7.21 8.29 -4.82
C PHE A 2 6.89 9.46 -3.91
N TRP A 3 7.75 10.48 -3.90
CA TRP A 3 7.48 11.76 -3.23
C TRP A 3 6.90 12.74 -4.25
N ASP A 4 5.83 13.46 -3.90
CA ASP A 4 5.24 14.53 -4.72
C ASP A 4 4.71 14.10 -6.11
N ALA A 5 4.53 12.79 -6.36
CA ALA A 5 4.08 12.29 -7.65
C ALA A 5 2.57 12.49 -7.88
N PHE A 6 1.76 12.37 -6.81
CA PHE A 6 0.30 12.54 -6.81
C PHE A 6 -0.19 13.06 -5.44
N PRO A 7 0.20 14.27 -5.01
CA PRO A 7 0.17 14.69 -3.60
C PRO A 7 -1.22 15.09 -3.09
N ALA A 8 -2.31 14.80 -3.80
CA ALA A 8 -3.65 15.26 -3.42
C ALA A 8 -4.08 14.74 -2.04
N VAL A 9 -3.74 13.49 -1.71
CA VAL A 9 -3.99 12.89 -0.39
C VAL A 9 -3.07 13.54 0.66
N ASP A 10 -1.79 13.70 0.35
CA ASP A 10 -0.79 14.32 1.23
C ASP A 10 -1.19 15.75 1.63
N LEU A 11 -1.56 16.58 0.66
CA LEU A 11 -1.99 17.96 0.88
C LEU A 11 -3.24 18.02 1.75
N ALA A 12 -4.24 17.18 1.47
CA ALA A 12 -5.46 17.12 2.26
C ALA A 12 -5.23 16.62 3.69
N LEU A 13 -4.26 15.72 3.89
CA LEU A 13 -3.85 15.27 5.22
C LEU A 13 -3.10 16.39 5.98
N LEU A 14 -2.21 17.13 5.33
CA LEU A 14 -1.54 18.30 5.91
C LEU A 14 -2.57 19.35 6.38
N GLU A 15 -3.57 19.64 5.55
CA GLU A 15 -4.68 20.53 5.92
C GLU A 15 -5.50 20.00 7.12
N ALA A 16 -5.58 18.68 7.27
CA ALA A 16 -6.22 18.02 8.41
C ALA A 16 -5.32 17.91 9.66
N GLY A 17 -4.10 18.47 9.62
CA GLY A 17 -3.16 18.50 10.74
C GLY A 17 -2.26 17.27 10.86
N PHE A 18 -2.19 16.44 9.82
CA PHE A 18 -1.22 15.34 9.75
C PHE A 18 0.16 15.86 9.37
N HIS A 19 1.17 15.03 9.59
CA HIS A 19 2.50 15.22 9.06
C HIS A 19 2.73 14.16 7.98
N VAL A 20 3.41 14.54 6.90
CA VAL A 20 3.81 13.62 5.82
C VAL A 20 5.30 13.36 5.97
N ALA A 21 5.67 12.09 6.06
CA ALA A 21 7.03 11.66 6.32
C ALA A 21 7.47 10.66 5.25
N PHE A 22 8.68 10.84 4.73
CA PHE A 22 9.23 10.02 3.64
C PHE A 22 10.70 9.71 3.89
N ILE A 23 11.10 8.50 3.53
CA ILE A 23 12.50 8.08 3.45
C ILE A 23 12.73 7.48 2.05
N ASP A 24 13.91 7.67 1.47
CA ASP A 24 14.32 6.94 0.28
C ASP A 24 15.34 5.86 0.67
N VAL A 25 15.06 4.62 0.30
CA VAL A 25 15.95 3.46 0.50
C VAL A 25 16.34 2.84 -0.85
N GLY A 26 16.20 3.59 -1.95
CA GLY A 26 16.48 3.14 -3.30
C GLY A 26 15.44 2.18 -3.87
N ASN A 27 15.75 1.62 -5.04
CA ASN A 27 14.91 0.65 -5.73
C ASN A 27 15.17 -0.78 -5.22
N THR A 28 14.73 -1.06 -4.00
CA THR A 28 15.06 -2.30 -3.27
C THR A 28 13.90 -3.28 -3.12
N PHE A 29 12.74 -2.96 -3.69
CA PHE A 29 11.58 -3.86 -3.79
C PHE A 29 11.09 -4.41 -2.44
N GLY A 30 11.30 -3.67 -1.36
CA GLY A 30 10.95 -4.11 0.00
C GLY A 30 11.84 -5.26 0.52
N ALA A 31 13.06 -5.40 -0.01
CA ALA A 31 14.02 -6.39 0.47
C ALA A 31 14.34 -6.20 1.96
N PRO A 32 14.53 -7.28 2.75
CA PRO A 32 14.61 -7.19 4.21
C PRO A 32 15.71 -6.26 4.76
N GLU A 33 16.86 -6.19 4.09
CA GLU A 33 17.99 -5.39 4.57
C GLU A 33 17.73 -3.87 4.48
N PRO A 34 17.34 -3.31 3.32
CA PRO A 34 16.95 -1.90 3.20
C PRO A 34 15.78 -1.50 4.11
N MET A 35 14.87 -2.43 4.42
CA MET A 35 13.74 -2.15 5.32
C MET A 35 14.17 -1.85 6.77
N LYS A 36 15.39 -2.19 7.20
CA LYS A 36 15.92 -1.78 8.52
C LYS A 36 16.03 -0.26 8.66
N HIS A 37 16.18 0.47 7.55
CA HIS A 37 16.18 1.94 7.58
C HIS A 37 14.80 2.51 7.94
N PHE A 38 13.71 1.81 7.64
CA PHE A 38 12.37 2.23 8.06
C PHE A 38 12.22 2.16 9.58
N ASP A 39 12.86 1.21 10.26
CA ASP A 39 12.80 1.12 11.72
C ASP A 39 13.54 2.30 12.39
N VAL A 40 14.68 2.68 11.83
CA VAL A 40 15.44 3.87 12.27
C VAL A 40 14.61 5.14 12.01
N PHE A 41 13.99 5.22 10.83
CA PHE A 41 13.13 6.33 10.46
C PHE A 41 11.93 6.46 11.40
N TYR A 42 11.20 5.36 11.63
CA TYR A 42 10.09 5.31 12.59
C TYR A 42 10.53 5.72 13.99
N ALA A 43 11.68 5.23 14.48
CA ALA A 43 12.20 5.62 15.78
C ALA A 43 12.52 7.12 15.85
N THR A 44 13.01 7.71 14.75
CA THR A 44 13.29 9.15 14.65
C THR A 44 12.00 9.95 14.69
N ILE A 45 11.02 9.58 13.87
CA ILE A 45 9.69 10.21 13.79
C ILE A 45 8.96 10.17 15.15
N THR A 46 8.95 9.01 15.80
CA THR A 46 8.18 8.85 17.05
C THR A 46 8.90 9.38 18.29
N ARG A 47 10.24 9.30 18.36
CA ARG A 47 10.98 9.69 19.57
C ARG A 47 11.53 11.11 19.52
N GLN A 48 11.98 11.59 18.37
CA GLN A 48 12.57 12.92 18.25
C GLN A 48 11.53 13.98 17.89
N PHE A 49 10.63 13.65 16.95
CA PHE A 49 9.56 14.56 16.53
C PHE A 49 8.25 14.37 17.31
N ASN A 50 8.19 13.37 18.20
CA ASN A 50 7.03 13.07 19.05
C ASN A 50 5.72 12.91 18.25
N LEU A 51 5.83 12.35 17.03
CA LEU A 51 4.67 12.05 16.19
C LEU A 51 4.01 10.73 16.60
N ALA A 52 2.77 10.53 16.16
CA ALA A 52 1.94 9.41 16.56
C ALA A 52 2.61 8.04 16.28
N PRO A 53 2.50 7.06 17.19
CA PRO A 53 3.17 5.76 17.08
C PRO A 53 2.49 4.79 16.09
N LYS A 54 1.33 5.14 15.54
CA LYS A 54 0.58 4.31 14.58
C LYS A 54 0.25 5.10 13.31
N PRO A 55 1.24 5.38 12.45
CA PRO A 55 1.01 6.04 11.17
C PRO A 55 0.11 5.22 10.23
N ALA A 56 -0.51 5.91 9.28
CA ALA A 56 -0.99 5.29 8.05
C ALA A 56 0.19 5.09 7.09
N LEU A 57 0.31 3.91 6.50
CA LEU A 57 1.30 3.65 5.45
C LEU A 57 0.67 3.74 4.07
N GLU A 58 1.24 4.58 3.22
CA GLU A 58 0.90 4.64 1.80
C GLU A 58 1.83 3.74 0.97
N GLY A 59 1.22 2.91 0.13
CA GLY A 59 1.90 2.06 -0.85
C GLY A 59 1.42 2.37 -2.25
N LEU A 60 2.02 3.35 -2.91
CA LEU A 60 1.72 3.71 -4.30
C LEU A 60 2.56 2.86 -5.27
N SER A 61 1.93 2.17 -6.23
CA SER A 61 2.60 1.29 -7.21
C SER A 61 3.56 0.31 -6.52
N ARG A 62 4.84 0.23 -6.93
CA ARG A 62 5.87 -0.57 -6.25
C ARG A 62 6.04 -0.26 -4.76
N GLY A 63 5.59 0.90 -4.29
CA GLY A 63 5.53 1.27 -2.87
C GLY A 63 4.74 0.27 -2.04
N GLY A 64 3.77 -0.44 -2.64
CA GLY A 64 3.05 -1.55 -2.02
C GLY A 64 3.98 -2.61 -1.43
N LEU A 65 5.07 -2.96 -2.12
CA LEU A 65 6.06 -3.93 -1.63
C LEU A 65 6.70 -3.51 -0.30
N TYR A 66 6.99 -2.22 -0.14
CA TYR A 66 7.63 -1.66 1.05
C TYR A 66 6.65 -1.53 2.20
N ALA A 67 5.46 -0.96 1.93
CA ALA A 67 4.44 -0.74 2.95
C ALA A 67 4.03 -2.06 3.61
N TYR A 68 3.65 -3.05 2.80
CA TYR A 68 3.23 -4.36 3.32
C TYR A 68 4.36 -5.11 4.04
N ARG A 69 5.59 -5.06 3.52
CA ARG A 69 6.73 -5.68 4.19
C ARG A 69 6.96 -5.08 5.58
N TRP A 70 6.96 -3.75 5.68
CA TRP A 70 7.20 -3.09 6.95
C TRP A 70 6.09 -3.41 7.95
N VAL A 71 4.84 -3.36 7.51
CA VAL A 71 3.67 -3.70 8.34
C VAL A 71 3.75 -5.13 8.85
N TYR A 72 4.09 -6.10 7.99
CA TYR A 72 4.23 -7.50 8.38
C TYR A 72 5.24 -7.71 9.51
N VAL A 73 6.34 -6.95 9.53
CA VAL A 73 7.37 -7.03 10.59
C VAL A 73 7.00 -6.19 11.83
N ASN A 74 6.08 -5.22 11.69
CA ASN A 74 5.79 -4.19 12.69
C ASN A 74 4.28 -4.01 12.92
N THR A 75 3.54 -5.12 13.09
CA THR A 75 2.08 -5.11 13.14
C THR A 75 1.48 -4.31 14.30
N ASP A 76 2.26 -4.01 15.35
CA ASP A 76 1.85 -3.20 16.50
C ASP A 76 2.01 -1.68 16.27
N LYS A 77 2.66 -1.27 15.18
CA LYS A 77 3.10 0.12 14.91
C LYS A 77 2.36 0.81 13.76
N VAL A 78 1.25 0.24 13.27
CA VAL A 78 0.54 0.77 12.10
C VAL A 78 -0.92 1.01 12.44
N GLY A 79 -1.45 2.13 11.95
CA GLY A 79 -2.88 2.47 12.03
C GLY A 79 -3.69 1.83 10.91
N CYS A 80 -3.26 2.00 9.66
CA CYS A 80 -3.88 1.42 8.47
C CYS A 80 -2.92 1.38 7.26
N ILE A 81 -3.29 0.64 6.23
CA ILE A 81 -2.61 0.67 4.92
C ILE A 81 -3.52 1.34 3.88
N TYR A 82 -2.99 2.33 3.18
CA TYR A 82 -3.55 2.87 1.95
C TYR A 82 -2.70 2.41 0.75
N GLY A 83 -3.24 1.57 -0.13
CA GLY A 83 -2.57 1.12 -1.34
C GLY A 83 -3.15 1.77 -2.59
N ASP A 84 -2.31 2.35 -3.45
CA ASP A 84 -2.74 2.98 -4.71
C ASP A 84 -2.10 2.29 -5.91
N ALA A 85 -2.91 1.54 -6.65
CA ALA A 85 -2.49 0.48 -7.58
C ALA A 85 -1.24 -0.27 -7.07
N PRO A 86 -1.27 -0.80 -5.83
CA PRO A 86 -0.08 -1.31 -5.17
C PRO A 86 0.38 -2.61 -5.81
N VAL A 87 1.68 -2.71 -6.08
CA VAL A 87 2.30 -3.99 -6.39
C VAL A 87 2.26 -4.85 -5.13
N CYS A 88 1.60 -5.99 -5.23
CA CYS A 88 1.46 -6.95 -4.16
C CYS A 88 2.05 -8.32 -4.48
N ASP A 89 2.47 -8.56 -5.72
CA ASP A 89 3.21 -9.74 -6.14
C ASP A 89 4.33 -9.36 -7.13
N MET A 90 5.59 -9.60 -6.74
CA MET A 90 6.74 -9.34 -7.60
C MET A 90 6.73 -10.18 -8.88
N LYS A 91 6.04 -11.34 -8.88
CA LYS A 91 5.88 -12.18 -10.07
C LYS A 91 4.97 -11.53 -11.12
N SER A 92 3.99 -10.74 -10.69
CA SER A 92 3.15 -9.91 -11.57
C SER A 92 3.96 -8.73 -12.11
N TRP A 93 4.41 -7.84 -11.21
CA TRP A 93 5.37 -6.78 -11.53
C TRP A 93 6.45 -6.73 -10.46
N PRO A 94 7.75 -6.70 -10.80
CA PRO A 94 8.28 -6.48 -12.15
C PRO A 94 8.45 -7.76 -12.99
N GLY A 95 8.11 -8.93 -12.46
CA GLY A 95 8.40 -10.21 -13.11
C GLY A 95 7.73 -10.47 -14.45
N GLY A 96 6.54 -9.91 -14.70
CA GLY A 96 5.78 -10.14 -15.93
C GLY A 96 5.50 -11.62 -16.19
N LYS A 97 5.33 -12.41 -15.11
CA LYS A 97 5.10 -13.86 -15.16
C LYS A 97 3.61 -14.23 -15.20
N GLY A 98 2.76 -13.21 -15.25
CA GLY A 98 1.33 -13.29 -15.54
C GLY A 98 0.97 -12.35 -16.69
N LYS A 99 -0.12 -11.60 -16.54
CA LYS A 99 -0.65 -10.61 -17.48
C LYS A 99 -0.03 -9.23 -17.30
N GLY A 100 0.61 -8.94 -16.16
CA GLY A 100 1.31 -7.68 -15.95
C GLY A 100 2.40 -7.46 -17.00
N THR A 101 2.59 -6.22 -17.46
CA THR A 101 3.59 -5.90 -18.51
C THR A 101 5.02 -6.24 -18.11
N GLY A 102 5.28 -6.37 -16.80
CA GLY A 102 6.60 -6.58 -16.24
C GLY A 102 7.54 -5.40 -16.44
N SER A 103 8.78 -5.57 -15.99
CA SER A 103 9.90 -4.67 -16.23
C SER A 103 11.19 -5.49 -16.09
N PRO A 104 11.80 -5.96 -17.21
CA PRO A 104 12.96 -6.86 -17.15
C PRO A 104 14.15 -6.30 -16.36
N GLY A 105 14.37 -4.98 -16.45
CA GLY A 105 15.43 -4.32 -15.71
C GLY A 105 15.16 -4.25 -14.20
N ASP A 106 13.92 -4.00 -13.80
CA ASP A 106 13.53 -4.02 -12.38
C ASP A 106 13.47 -5.46 -11.85
N TRP A 107 13.09 -6.44 -12.67
CA TRP A 107 13.08 -7.85 -12.27
C TRP A 107 14.48 -8.35 -11.92
N LYS A 108 15.47 -8.02 -12.75
CA LYS A 108 16.88 -8.31 -12.45
C LYS A 108 17.33 -7.63 -11.15
N GLN A 109 17.01 -6.34 -10.97
CA GLN A 109 17.35 -5.61 -9.74
C GLN A 109 16.64 -6.20 -8.52
N ALA A 110 15.42 -6.71 -8.65
CA ALA A 110 14.68 -7.32 -7.55
C ALA A 110 15.32 -8.65 -7.12
N ILE A 111 15.74 -9.49 -8.07
CA ILE A 111 16.52 -10.72 -7.78
C ILE A 111 17.81 -10.36 -7.01
N GLU A 112 18.54 -9.34 -7.48
CA GLU A 112 19.77 -8.87 -6.83
C GLU A 112 19.50 -8.29 -5.43
N ALA A 113 18.48 -7.45 -5.27
CA ALA A 113 18.15 -6.81 -3.99
C ALA A 113 17.75 -7.81 -2.90
N TYR A 114 17.15 -8.94 -3.28
CA TYR A 114 16.79 -10.03 -2.38
C TYR A 114 17.92 -11.05 -2.18
N HIS A 115 19.08 -10.86 -2.83
CA HIS A 115 20.23 -11.77 -2.80
C HIS A 115 19.91 -13.17 -3.33
N PHE A 116 18.95 -13.29 -4.26
CA PHE A 116 18.62 -14.56 -4.91
C PHE A 116 19.66 -14.92 -5.96
N ALA A 117 20.06 -16.19 -6.01
CA ALA A 117 21.09 -16.66 -6.93
C ALA A 117 20.60 -16.73 -8.38
N ASN A 118 19.29 -16.84 -8.59
CA ASN A 118 18.68 -17.00 -9.90
C ASN A 118 17.19 -16.63 -9.89
N GLU A 119 16.58 -16.59 -11.08
CA GLU A 119 15.16 -16.31 -11.25
C GLU A 119 14.25 -17.32 -10.56
N GLN A 120 14.63 -18.61 -10.52
CA GLN A 120 13.80 -19.65 -9.93
C GLN A 120 13.59 -19.40 -8.42
N GLU A 121 14.63 -18.99 -7.70
CA GLU A 121 14.49 -18.62 -6.28
C GLU A 121 13.50 -17.46 -6.06
N MET A 122 13.49 -16.47 -6.96
CA MET A 122 12.53 -15.38 -6.91
C MET A 122 11.10 -15.83 -7.27
N LEU A 123 10.96 -16.78 -8.20
CA LEU A 123 9.66 -17.40 -8.53
C LEU A 123 9.10 -18.22 -7.35
N ASP A 124 9.98 -18.90 -6.62
CA ASP A 124 9.64 -19.71 -5.45
C ASP A 124 9.44 -18.86 -4.18
N PHE A 125 9.74 -17.56 -4.25
CA PHE A 125 9.57 -16.66 -3.12
C PHE A 125 8.10 -16.51 -2.70
N THR A 126 7.86 -16.78 -1.41
CA THR A 126 6.55 -16.73 -0.73
C THR A 126 6.47 -15.62 0.31
N GLY A 127 7.23 -14.54 0.11
CA GLY A 127 7.22 -13.38 1.00
C GLY A 127 6.63 -12.13 0.35
N ASN A 128 5.86 -12.24 -0.74
CA ASN A 128 5.21 -11.07 -1.34
C ASN A 128 4.07 -10.57 -0.43
N PRO A 129 3.60 -9.32 -0.60
CA PRO A 129 2.41 -8.83 0.10
C PRO A 129 1.21 -9.78 0.06
N ILE A 130 0.95 -10.47 -1.06
CA ILE A 130 -0.11 -11.48 -1.17
C ILE A 130 0.08 -12.73 -0.28
N ASP A 131 1.31 -12.98 0.18
CA ASP A 131 1.70 -14.18 0.93
C ASP A 131 1.76 -13.93 2.45
N ILE A 132 1.96 -12.68 2.88
CA ILE A 132 2.26 -12.31 4.27
C ILE A 132 1.07 -11.71 5.03
N LEU A 133 -0.16 -11.98 4.58
CA LEU A 133 -1.38 -11.31 5.05
C LEU A 133 -1.86 -11.74 6.44
N ALA A 134 -1.56 -12.98 6.87
CA ALA A 134 -2.12 -13.54 8.10
C ALA A 134 -1.76 -12.75 9.38
N PRO A 135 -0.49 -12.36 9.62
CA PRO A 135 -0.16 -11.55 10.80
C PRO A 135 -0.77 -10.14 10.76
N ILE A 136 -0.90 -9.57 9.56
CA ILE A 136 -1.52 -8.24 9.37
C ILE A 136 -3.01 -8.30 9.75
N ALA A 137 -3.71 -9.36 9.31
CA ALA A 137 -5.12 -9.58 9.64
C ALA A 137 -5.34 -9.83 11.12
N ALA A 138 -4.48 -10.65 11.74
CA ALA A 138 -4.52 -10.93 13.18
C ALA A 138 -4.30 -9.68 14.05
N ALA A 139 -3.61 -8.67 13.51
CA ALA A 139 -3.43 -7.37 14.16
C ALA A 139 -4.57 -6.37 13.90
N HIS A 140 -5.61 -6.77 13.15
CA HIS A 140 -6.78 -5.95 12.79
C HIS A 140 -6.41 -4.64 12.08
N ILE A 141 -5.39 -4.65 11.22
CA ILE A 141 -4.96 -3.45 10.49
C ILE A 141 -5.91 -3.22 9.30
N PRO A 142 -6.64 -2.10 9.22
CA PRO A 142 -7.54 -1.84 8.10
C PRO A 142 -6.76 -1.55 6.82
N ILE A 143 -7.26 -2.03 5.67
CA ILE A 143 -6.66 -1.82 4.37
C ILE A 143 -7.66 -1.16 3.41
N LEU A 144 -7.23 -0.08 2.74
CA LEU A 144 -7.93 0.52 1.61
C LEU A 144 -7.06 0.43 0.37
N HIS A 145 -7.57 -0.18 -0.71
CA HIS A 145 -6.94 -0.08 -2.03
C HIS A 145 -7.75 0.83 -2.97
N VAL A 146 -7.05 1.64 -3.76
CA VAL A 146 -7.57 2.35 -4.94
C VAL A 146 -6.87 1.76 -6.17
N CYS A 147 -7.61 1.26 -7.16
CA CYS A 147 -7.01 0.62 -8.35
C CYS A 147 -7.76 0.95 -9.63
N GLY A 148 -7.08 0.92 -10.77
CA GLY A 148 -7.72 0.87 -12.09
C GLY A 148 -8.03 -0.58 -12.49
N ASP A 149 -9.22 -0.84 -13.03
CA ASP A 149 -9.59 -2.18 -13.51
C ASP A 149 -9.04 -2.51 -14.90
N ALA A 150 -8.40 -1.55 -15.58
CA ALA A 150 -7.69 -1.73 -16.83
C ALA A 150 -6.16 -1.59 -16.67
N ASP A 151 -5.65 -1.66 -15.43
CA ASP A 151 -4.23 -1.57 -15.12
C ASP A 151 -3.46 -2.74 -15.75
N ARG A 152 -2.59 -2.42 -16.72
CA ARG A 152 -1.73 -3.40 -17.40
C ARG A 152 -0.40 -3.60 -16.70
N GLY A 153 0.04 -2.64 -15.87
CA GLY A 153 1.28 -2.74 -15.11
C GLY A 153 1.12 -3.62 -13.88
N VAL A 154 0.04 -3.38 -13.13
CA VAL A 154 -0.29 -4.05 -11.87
C VAL A 154 -1.74 -4.58 -11.93
N PRO A 155 -2.01 -5.64 -12.72
CA PRO A 155 -3.36 -6.15 -12.88
C PRO A 155 -3.99 -6.53 -11.54
N MET A 156 -5.24 -6.10 -11.32
CA MET A 156 -5.94 -6.33 -10.05
C MET A 156 -6.05 -7.82 -9.71
N GLU A 157 -6.33 -8.67 -10.70
CA GLU A 157 -6.47 -10.12 -10.53
C GLU A 157 -5.20 -10.81 -10.03
N GLU A 158 -4.03 -10.18 -10.18
CA GLU A 158 -2.73 -10.69 -9.73
C GLU A 158 -2.24 -10.03 -8.45
N ASN A 159 -2.88 -8.94 -8.02
CA ASN A 159 -2.47 -8.11 -6.89
C ASN A 159 -3.64 -7.87 -5.94
N THR A 160 -4.36 -6.75 -6.13
CA THR A 160 -5.41 -6.27 -5.22
C THR A 160 -6.53 -7.26 -4.96
N ASP A 161 -7.00 -7.99 -5.97
CA ASP A 161 -8.08 -8.98 -5.77
C ASP A 161 -7.61 -10.18 -4.95
N ILE A 162 -6.33 -10.58 -5.08
CA ILE A 162 -5.74 -11.62 -4.25
C ILE A 162 -5.66 -11.15 -2.82
N VAL A 163 -5.11 -9.95 -2.59
CA VAL A 163 -5.04 -9.34 -1.26
C VAL A 163 -6.43 -9.26 -0.64
N ARG A 164 -7.40 -8.64 -1.32
CA ARG A 164 -8.77 -8.48 -0.84
C ARG A 164 -9.39 -9.82 -0.44
N LYS A 165 -9.38 -10.81 -1.33
CA LYS A 165 -10.03 -12.12 -1.08
C LYS A 165 -9.37 -12.83 0.10
N ARG A 166 -8.03 -12.91 0.12
CA ARG A 166 -7.29 -13.60 1.18
C ARG A 166 -7.40 -12.87 2.52
N TYR A 167 -7.26 -11.55 2.52
CA TYR A 167 -7.31 -10.73 3.73
C TYR A 167 -8.69 -10.79 4.39
N MET A 168 -9.76 -10.69 3.61
CA MET A 168 -11.13 -10.83 4.12
C MET A 168 -11.41 -12.26 4.62
N ALA A 169 -10.89 -13.30 3.96
CA ALA A 169 -11.02 -14.68 4.42
C ALA A 169 -10.30 -14.93 5.77
N LEU A 170 -9.28 -14.13 6.09
CA LEU A 170 -8.60 -14.11 7.39
C LEU A 170 -9.32 -13.24 8.44
N GLY A 171 -10.47 -12.66 8.11
CA GLY A 171 -11.23 -11.76 8.99
C GLY A 171 -10.72 -10.31 9.04
N GLY A 172 -9.84 -9.93 8.11
CA GLY A 172 -9.31 -8.57 8.02
C GLY A 172 -10.27 -7.58 7.36
N ASP A 173 -10.23 -6.32 7.80
CA ASP A 173 -11.02 -5.23 7.25
C ASP A 173 -10.39 -4.69 5.96
N PHE A 174 -11.08 -4.87 4.83
CA PHE A 174 -10.64 -4.41 3.52
C PHE A 174 -11.71 -3.57 2.82
N ALA A 175 -11.35 -2.42 2.29
CA ALA A 175 -12.18 -1.63 1.38
C ALA A 175 -11.48 -1.44 0.03
N LEU A 176 -12.26 -1.41 -1.05
CA LEU A 176 -11.75 -1.24 -2.41
C LEU A 176 -12.46 -0.09 -3.13
N ILE A 177 -11.69 0.76 -3.79
CA ILE A 177 -12.18 1.74 -4.75
C ILE A 177 -11.62 1.36 -6.12
N VAL A 178 -12.49 1.19 -7.12
CA VAL A 178 -12.11 0.80 -8.48
C VAL A 178 -12.42 1.93 -9.45
N LYS A 179 -11.39 2.43 -10.13
CA LYS A 179 -11.49 3.40 -11.22
C LYS A 179 -11.76 2.66 -12.53
N GLN A 180 -13.01 2.67 -12.99
CA GLN A 180 -13.41 1.94 -14.19
C GLN A 180 -12.75 2.50 -15.45
N GLY A 181 -12.17 1.61 -16.24
CA GLY A 181 -11.40 1.89 -17.45
C GLY A 181 -10.06 2.59 -17.21
N CYS A 182 -9.60 2.69 -15.96
CA CYS A 182 -8.31 3.31 -15.63
C CYS A 182 -7.18 2.30 -15.80
N ASP A 183 -6.11 2.69 -16.50
CA ASP A 183 -4.83 1.96 -16.51
C ASP A 183 -4.07 2.22 -15.19
N HIS A 184 -2.78 1.94 -15.12
CA HIS A 184 -1.95 2.18 -13.92
C HIS A 184 -1.98 3.63 -13.42
N HIS A 185 -2.07 4.58 -14.35
CA HIS A 185 -2.10 6.01 -14.07
C HIS A 185 -3.41 6.65 -14.54
N PRO A 186 -3.81 7.76 -13.91
CA PRO A 186 -3.17 8.45 -12.78
C PRO A 186 -3.36 7.71 -11.45
N HIS A 187 -2.46 7.91 -10.49
CA HIS A 187 -2.71 7.55 -9.10
C HIS A 187 -3.62 8.59 -8.42
N GLY A 188 -4.14 8.21 -7.27
CA GLY A 188 -5.06 8.99 -6.46
C GLY A 188 -6.46 9.00 -7.03
N LEU A 189 -7.24 9.94 -6.49
CA LEU A 189 -8.58 10.30 -6.92
C LEU A 189 -8.61 11.82 -7.12
N LYS A 190 -9.42 12.28 -8.08
CA LYS A 190 -9.73 13.72 -8.18
C LYS A 190 -10.27 14.32 -6.88
N ASP A 191 -11.13 13.58 -6.19
CA ASP A 191 -11.57 13.90 -4.82
C ASP A 191 -10.89 12.93 -3.84
N PRO A 192 -9.90 13.38 -3.04
CA PRO A 192 -9.18 12.52 -2.11
C PRO A 192 -10.00 12.18 -0.86
N ALA A 193 -11.18 12.78 -0.66
CA ALA A 193 -11.95 12.65 0.58
C ALA A 193 -12.22 11.21 1.03
N PRO A 194 -12.53 10.22 0.15
CA PRO A 194 -12.70 8.83 0.58
C PRO A 194 -11.43 8.24 1.22
N ILE A 195 -10.26 8.56 0.66
CA ILE A 195 -8.95 8.08 1.15
C ILE A 195 -8.60 8.81 2.46
N VAL A 196 -8.74 10.13 2.48
CA VAL A 196 -8.46 10.96 3.66
C VAL A 196 -9.35 10.55 4.83
N ASN A 197 -10.66 10.35 4.61
CA ASN A 197 -11.57 9.91 5.65
C ASN A 197 -11.22 8.52 6.18
N PHE A 198 -10.77 7.61 5.32
CA PHE A 198 -10.26 6.31 5.75
C PHE A 198 -9.05 6.45 6.67
N ILE A 199 -8.04 7.22 6.27
CA ILE A 199 -6.83 7.46 7.07
C ILE A 199 -7.17 8.14 8.40
N LEU A 200 -7.99 9.20 8.38
CA LEU A 200 -8.43 9.89 9.59
C LEU A 200 -9.22 8.98 10.53
N ALA A 201 -10.05 8.07 10.01
CA ALA A 201 -10.82 7.13 10.84
C ALA A 201 -9.92 6.16 11.63
N HIS A 202 -8.72 5.86 11.13
CA HIS A 202 -7.84 4.83 11.68
C HIS A 202 -6.52 5.37 12.28
N SER A 203 -6.18 6.64 12.02
CA SER A 203 -4.92 7.25 12.46
C SER A 203 -5.09 8.61 13.15
N ALA A 204 -6.30 9.17 13.21
CA ALA A 204 -6.59 10.35 14.02
C ALA A 204 -7.22 9.96 15.37
N GLU A 205 -7.44 10.94 16.25
CA GLU A 205 -8.05 10.74 17.56
C GLU A 205 -9.37 11.52 17.74
N GLY A 206 -10.13 11.15 18.77
CA GLY A 206 -11.26 11.92 19.28
C GLY A 206 -12.37 12.18 18.25
N ARG A 207 -12.80 13.44 18.15
CA ARG A 207 -13.95 13.83 17.31
C ARG A 207 -13.64 13.73 15.82
N THR A 208 -12.39 13.97 15.41
CA THR A 208 -11.93 13.88 14.02
C THR A 208 -12.08 12.46 13.51
N ALA A 209 -11.54 11.47 14.24
CA ALA A 209 -11.66 10.06 13.89
C ALA A 209 -13.13 9.61 13.78
N LYS A 210 -13.97 9.97 14.77
CA LYS A 210 -15.41 9.61 14.76
C LYS A 210 -16.16 10.19 13.56
N LYS A 211 -15.90 11.45 13.20
CA LYS A 211 -16.52 12.09 12.03
C LYS A 211 -16.05 11.42 10.74
N ALA A 212 -14.75 11.19 10.60
CA ALA A 212 -14.17 10.54 9.42
C ALA A 212 -14.69 9.11 9.24
N ALA A 213 -14.78 8.32 10.31
CA ALA A 213 -15.31 6.95 10.30
C ALA A 213 -16.74 6.87 9.75
N SER A 214 -17.57 7.90 9.94
CA SER A 214 -18.92 7.95 9.37
C SER A 214 -18.92 8.04 7.84
N ALA A 215 -17.94 8.71 7.25
CA ALA A 215 -17.82 8.98 5.81
C ALA A 215 -16.79 8.10 5.09
N ALA A 216 -15.95 7.36 5.82
CA ALA A 216 -14.95 6.47 5.27
C ALA A 216 -15.60 5.27 4.53
N PRO A 217 -14.96 4.76 3.46
CA PRO A 217 -15.30 3.46 2.87
C PRO A 217 -15.40 2.38 3.95
N LYS A 218 -16.45 1.57 3.90
CA LYS A 218 -16.71 0.55 4.93
C LYS A 218 -15.93 -0.73 4.63
N PRO A 219 -15.53 -1.50 5.67
CA PRO A 219 -15.01 -2.85 5.47
C PRO A 219 -15.96 -3.69 4.60
N GLY A 220 -15.40 -4.45 3.66
CA GLY A 220 -16.11 -5.25 2.67
C GLY A 220 -16.66 -4.48 1.46
N SER A 221 -16.58 -3.14 1.43
CA SER A 221 -17.12 -2.35 0.32
C SER A 221 -16.22 -2.40 -0.93
N VAL A 222 -16.87 -2.40 -2.10
CA VAL A 222 -16.26 -2.17 -3.40
C VAL A 222 -16.97 -1.00 -4.05
N LEU A 223 -16.30 0.15 -4.12
CA LEU A 223 -16.83 1.38 -4.71
C LEU A 223 -16.35 1.50 -6.15
N LEU A 224 -17.26 1.45 -7.11
CA LEU A 224 -16.95 1.62 -8.52
C LEU A 224 -17.08 3.09 -8.92
N LEU A 225 -15.99 3.68 -9.42
CA LEU A 225 -15.95 5.03 -9.95
C LEU A 225 -15.96 4.96 -11.48
N PRO A 226 -17.01 5.43 -12.16
CA PRO A 226 -17.05 5.42 -13.62
C PRO A 226 -16.05 6.43 -14.20
N ARG A 227 -15.64 6.22 -15.45
CA ARG A 227 -14.74 7.12 -16.18
C ARG A 227 -15.22 8.58 -16.10
N GLY A 228 -14.32 9.49 -15.75
CA GLY A 228 -14.60 10.92 -15.56
C GLY A 228 -15.12 11.30 -14.16
N LYS A 229 -15.30 10.33 -13.25
CA LYS A 229 -15.58 10.56 -11.83
C LYS A 229 -14.37 10.32 -10.93
N TRP A 230 -13.34 9.67 -11.45
CA TRP A 230 -12.04 9.52 -10.79
C TRP A 230 -11.02 10.51 -11.37
#